data_AF-A0A2V8UV47-F1
#
_entry.id   AF-A0A2V8UV47-F1
#
_cell.length_a   1.000
_cell.length_b   1.000
_cell.length_c   1.000
_cell.angle_alpha   90.00
_cell.angle_beta   90.00
_cell.angle_gamma   90.00
#
_symmetry.space_group_name_H-M   'P 1'
#
loop_
_entity.id
_entity.type
_entity.pdbx_description
1 polymer ?
#
loop_
_entity_poly.entity_id
_entity_poly.type
_entity_poly.pdbx_seq_one_letter_code
_entity_poly.pdbx_strand_id
1 'polypeptide(L)'
;MPPSRRSVLKLIPVAAGILRLPAADRIVRSARPEDFEMPLDGFNTWITPTERFFVRTHVYTPKVDLAGWHLRVEGEVAQSLSLSLVDLREFPRAELVSVLECAGNGRAFFRPTVAGLQWEYGSVGNARWTGVRLVDVLKKAGYQASAREVLFNGADVPIETMPDFIRAIPLA
;
A
#
# COMPACT_ATOMS: atom_id res chain seq x y z
N MET A 1 -60.95 19.50 -23.51
CA MET A 1 -60.53 19.67 -22.09
C MET A 1 -59.14 19.03 -21.95
N PRO A 2 -58.16 19.72 -21.31
CA PRO A 2 -56.72 19.59 -21.56
C PRO A 2 -56.04 18.46 -20.75
N PRO A 3 -54.75 18.12 -21.05
CA PRO A 3 -54.02 17.05 -20.38
C PRO A 3 -53.47 17.50 -19.01
N SER A 4 -53.45 16.61 -18.02
CA SER A 4 -52.85 16.90 -16.72
C SER A 4 -51.39 16.42 -16.67
N ARG A 5 -50.51 17.39 -16.40
CA ARG A 5 -49.09 17.24 -16.11
C ARG A 5 -48.91 16.56 -14.74
N ARG A 6 -48.20 15.43 -14.70
CA ARG A 6 -47.39 15.07 -13.52
C ARG A 6 -46.05 14.54 -13.97
N SER A 7 -45.09 15.44 -13.91
CA SER A 7 -43.66 15.24 -13.94
C SER A 7 -43.26 14.21 -12.88
N VAL A 8 -42.59 13.13 -13.28
CA VAL A 8 -41.81 12.29 -12.34
C VAL A 8 -40.35 12.44 -12.75
N LEU A 9 -39.64 13.33 -12.04
CA LEU A 9 -38.19 13.34 -11.98
C LEU A 9 -37.74 11.96 -11.50
N LYS A 10 -37.14 11.17 -12.38
CA LYS A 10 -36.35 10.00 -11.97
C LYS A 10 -35.02 10.54 -11.43
N LEU A 11 -34.90 10.55 -10.10
CA LEU A 11 -33.65 10.72 -9.38
C LEU A 11 -32.65 9.67 -9.89
N ILE A 12 -31.56 10.14 -10.49
CA ILE A 12 -30.35 9.34 -10.71
C ILE A 12 -29.68 9.21 -9.34
N PRO A 13 -29.48 8.01 -8.77
CA PRO A 13 -28.66 7.88 -7.59
C PRO A 13 -27.22 8.10 -8.04
N VAL A 14 -26.63 9.22 -7.61
CA VAL A 14 -25.18 9.39 -7.59
C VAL A 14 -24.67 8.41 -6.53
N ALA A 15 -24.37 7.18 -6.96
CA ALA A 15 -23.60 6.26 -6.16
C ALA A 15 -22.19 6.84 -6.08
N ALA A 16 -21.87 7.49 -4.96
CA ALA A 16 -20.52 7.84 -4.59
C ALA A 16 -19.70 6.55 -4.57
N GLY A 17 -18.93 6.32 -5.64
CA GLY A 17 -18.07 5.16 -5.79
C GLY A 17 -16.96 5.18 -4.76
N ILE A 18 -17.18 4.51 -3.63
CA ILE A 18 -16.10 3.81 -2.96
C ILE A 18 -15.99 2.50 -3.71
N LEU A 19 -15.00 2.39 -4.58
CA LEU A 19 -14.67 1.12 -5.22
C LEU A 19 -14.15 0.16 -4.12
N ARG A 20 -15.09 -0.51 -3.44
CA ARG A 20 -14.81 -1.71 -2.64
C ARG A 20 -14.50 -2.80 -3.65
N LEU A 21 -13.22 -3.15 -3.81
CA LEU A 21 -12.89 -4.46 -4.35
C LEU A 21 -13.55 -5.48 -3.41
N PRO A 22 -14.43 -6.37 -3.91
CA PRO A 22 -15.01 -7.38 -3.04
C PRO A 22 -13.88 -8.25 -2.51
N ALA A 23 -13.91 -8.56 -1.22
CA ALA A 23 -13.02 -9.52 -0.55
C ALA A 23 -13.22 -10.97 -1.06
N ALA A 24 -13.69 -11.14 -2.30
CA ALA A 24 -14.32 -12.35 -2.80
C ALA A 24 -13.42 -13.59 -2.72
N ASP A 25 -12.10 -13.42 -2.61
CA ASP A 25 -11.11 -14.50 -2.56
C ASP A 25 -10.06 -14.29 -1.45
N ARG A 26 -10.33 -13.49 -0.41
CA ARG A 26 -9.40 -13.30 0.72
C ARG A 26 -10.07 -13.52 2.07
N ILE A 27 -9.30 -14.00 3.05
CA ILE A 27 -9.76 -14.17 4.43
C ILE A 27 -9.71 -12.80 5.12
N VAL A 28 -10.83 -12.36 5.69
CA VAL A 28 -10.88 -11.08 6.42
C VAL A 28 -10.35 -11.26 7.84
N ARG A 29 -9.19 -10.67 8.15
CA ARG A 29 -8.63 -10.62 9.51
C ARG A 29 -9.04 -9.35 10.25
N SER A 30 -9.19 -8.24 9.53
CA SER A 30 -9.81 -7.00 9.99
C SER A 30 -10.55 -6.32 8.84
N ALA A 31 -11.71 -5.75 9.13
CA ALA A 31 -12.47 -4.97 8.16
C ALA A 31 -12.19 -3.46 8.22
N ARG A 32 -11.67 -2.96 9.36
CA ARG A 32 -11.40 -1.53 9.62
C ARG A 32 -10.27 -1.38 10.66
N PRO A 33 -9.06 -0.98 10.27
CA PRO A 33 -8.59 -0.85 8.88
C PRO A 33 -8.56 -2.23 8.17
N GLU A 34 -8.49 -2.24 6.85
CA GLU A 34 -8.54 -3.46 6.06
C GLU A 34 -7.27 -4.31 6.22
N ASP A 35 -7.41 -5.51 6.80
CA ASP A 35 -6.36 -6.53 6.82
C ASP A 35 -6.93 -7.85 6.28
N PHE A 36 -6.35 -8.32 5.18
CA PHE A 36 -6.81 -9.49 4.43
C PHE A 36 -5.68 -10.49 4.28
N GLU A 37 -5.97 -11.76 4.53
CA GLU A 37 -5.03 -12.86 4.37
C GLU A 37 -5.33 -13.65 3.10
N MET A 38 -4.30 -14.14 2.42
CA MET A 38 -4.47 -15.00 1.26
C MET A 38 -4.93 -16.40 1.69
N PRO A 39 -5.98 -17.00 1.09
CA PRO A 39 -6.33 -18.39 1.34
C PRO A 39 -5.22 -19.33 0.88
N LEU A 40 -5.07 -20.47 1.55
CA LEU A 40 -3.98 -21.42 1.26
C LEU A 40 -3.98 -21.95 -0.18
N ASP A 41 -5.15 -22.06 -0.81
CA ASP A 41 -5.27 -22.49 -2.20
C ASP A 41 -4.68 -21.47 -3.21
N GLY A 42 -4.40 -20.24 -2.78
CA GLY A 42 -3.73 -19.21 -3.56
C GLY A 42 -2.22 -19.41 -3.71
N PHE A 43 -1.60 -20.34 -2.95
CA PHE A 43 -0.18 -20.69 -3.07
C PHE A 43 0.12 -21.71 -4.18
N ASN A 44 -0.80 -21.89 -5.14
CA ASN A 44 -0.66 -22.86 -6.22
C ASN A 44 0.08 -22.33 -7.45
N THR A 45 0.56 -21.09 -7.42
CA THR A 45 1.29 -20.43 -8.53
C THR A 45 2.55 -19.75 -8.02
N TRP A 46 3.57 -19.62 -8.88
CA TRP A 46 4.85 -18.99 -8.54
C TRP A 46 4.70 -17.50 -8.17
N ILE A 47 3.81 -16.80 -8.87
CA ILE A 47 3.48 -15.39 -8.64
C ILE A 47 2.07 -15.34 -8.09
N THR A 48 1.92 -14.83 -6.87
CA THR A 48 0.64 -14.61 -6.23
C THR A 48 -0.20 -13.62 -7.04
N PRO A 49 -1.44 -13.97 -7.46
CA PRO A 49 -2.32 -13.04 -8.15
C PRO A 49 -2.64 -11.81 -7.29
N THR A 50 -2.68 -10.62 -7.88
CA THR A 50 -2.85 -9.35 -7.15
C THR A 50 -4.13 -9.33 -6.32
N GLU A 51 -5.22 -9.86 -6.87
CA GLU A 51 -6.53 -10.02 -6.24
C GLU A 51 -6.54 -10.99 -5.05
N ARG A 52 -5.50 -11.82 -4.90
CA ARG A 52 -5.32 -12.74 -3.76
C ARG A 52 -4.20 -12.32 -2.81
N PHE A 53 -3.33 -11.40 -3.23
CA PHE A 53 -2.23 -10.90 -2.41
C PHE A 53 -2.74 -10.33 -1.07
N PHE A 54 -2.10 -10.71 0.03
CA PHE A 54 -2.49 -10.27 1.36
C PHE A 54 -2.41 -8.74 1.50
N VAL A 55 -3.24 -8.17 2.36
CA VAL A 55 -3.26 -6.73 2.66
C VAL A 55 -3.03 -6.58 4.15
N ARG A 56 -2.04 -5.77 4.54
CA ARG A 56 -1.82 -5.38 5.92
C ARG A 56 -1.81 -3.86 6.00
N THR A 57 -2.67 -3.27 6.83
CA THR A 57 -2.73 -1.81 7.02
C THR A 57 -2.77 -1.41 8.49
N HIS A 58 -1.93 -0.44 8.88
CA HIS A 58 -1.92 0.08 10.25
C HIS A 58 -3.09 1.04 10.52
N VAL A 59 -3.50 1.76 9.48
CA VAL A 59 -4.57 2.75 9.46
C VAL A 59 -5.33 2.66 8.12
N TYR A 60 -6.31 3.53 7.89
CA TYR A 60 -7.08 3.54 6.65
C TYR A 60 -6.22 3.86 5.42
N THR A 61 -6.48 3.15 4.31
CA THR A 61 -5.79 3.39 3.04
C THR A 61 -6.00 4.83 2.57
N PRO A 62 -4.92 5.61 2.32
CA PRO A 62 -5.03 6.99 1.91
C PRO A 62 -5.59 7.10 0.49
N LYS A 63 -6.39 8.14 0.23
CA LYS A 63 -6.76 8.54 -1.13
C LYS A 63 -5.69 9.47 -1.68
N VAL A 64 -5.05 9.09 -2.78
CA VAL A 64 -3.98 9.86 -3.40
C VAL A 64 -4.43 10.34 -4.78
N ASP A 65 -4.38 11.65 -5.02
CA ASP A 65 -4.49 12.22 -6.36
C ASP A 65 -3.11 12.19 -7.04
N LEU A 66 -2.96 11.32 -8.03
CA LEU A 66 -1.69 11.13 -8.73
C LEU A 66 -1.26 12.35 -9.57
N ALA A 67 -2.19 13.24 -9.93
CA ALA A 67 -1.85 14.44 -10.70
C ALA A 67 -1.10 15.48 -9.85
N GLY A 68 -1.49 15.62 -8.58
CA GLY A 68 -0.82 16.50 -7.61
C GLY A 68 0.25 15.83 -6.75
N TRP A 69 0.35 14.50 -6.78
CA TRP A 69 1.27 13.74 -5.94
C TRP A 69 2.73 13.91 -6.34
N HIS A 70 3.59 14.03 -5.34
CA HIS A 70 5.05 14.09 -5.50
C HIS A 70 5.75 13.24 -4.44
N LEU A 71 6.79 12.51 -4.84
CA LEU A 71 7.78 11.93 -3.94
C LEU A 71 8.77 13.02 -3.52
N ARG A 72 8.83 13.31 -2.23
CA ARG A 72 9.86 14.19 -1.67
C ARG A 72 11.06 13.38 -1.22
N VAL A 73 12.26 13.85 -1.58
CA VAL A 73 13.53 13.30 -1.13
C VAL A 73 14.29 14.43 -0.45
N GLU A 74 14.47 14.32 0.86
CA GLU A 74 14.96 15.38 1.73
C GLU A 74 15.95 14.80 2.76
N GLY A 75 16.50 15.63 3.64
CA GLY A 75 17.44 15.23 4.68
C GLY A 75 18.89 15.38 4.23
N GLU A 76 19.71 14.36 4.48
CA GLU A 76 21.16 14.38 4.25
C GLU A 76 21.52 14.16 2.76
N VAL A 77 21.07 15.09 1.92
CA VAL A 77 21.24 15.09 0.46
C VAL A 77 21.75 16.45 -0.02
N ALA A 78 22.48 16.46 -1.14
CA ALA A 78 23.00 17.70 -1.72
C ALA A 78 21.88 18.61 -2.25
N GLN A 79 20.82 18.02 -2.81
CA GLN A 79 19.66 18.73 -3.33
C GLN A 79 18.37 17.98 -3.00
N SER A 80 17.45 18.64 -2.27
CA SER A 80 16.10 18.11 -2.07
C SER A 80 15.36 17.98 -3.40
N LEU A 81 14.68 16.86 -3.60
CA LEU A 81 13.89 16.59 -4.80
C LEU A 81 12.40 16.56 -4.48
N SER A 82 11.59 17.00 -5.44
CA SER A 82 10.14 16.79 -5.49
C SER A 82 9.82 16.18 -6.85
N LEU A 83 9.64 14.87 -6.90
CA LEU A 83 9.49 14.10 -8.14
C LEU A 83 8.03 13.71 -8.35
N SER A 84 7.46 14.08 -9.50
CA SER A 84 6.15 13.59 -9.91
C SER A 84 6.22 12.11 -10.33
N LEU A 85 5.07 11.49 -10.55
CA LEU A 85 5.02 10.14 -11.11
C LEU A 85 5.59 10.07 -12.54
N VAL A 86 5.53 11.17 -13.30
CA VAL A 86 6.14 11.27 -14.64
C VAL A 86 7.65 11.28 -14.52
N ASP A 87 8.21 12.09 -13.62
CA ASP A 87 9.67 12.14 -13.41
C ASP A 87 10.24 10.78 -13.00
N LEU A 88 9.51 10.02 -12.16
CA LEU A 88 9.91 8.68 -11.77
C LEU A 88 9.95 7.70 -12.96
N ARG A 89 9.08 7.86 -13.96
CA ARG A 89 9.06 6.98 -15.15
C ARG A 89 10.24 7.21 -16.09
N GLU A 90 10.91 8.35 -15.99
CA GLU A 90 12.11 8.66 -16.78
C GLU A 90 13.37 7.96 -16.25
N PHE A 91 13.35 7.42 -15.03
CA PHE A 91 14.44 6.61 -14.52
C PHE A 91 14.49 5.22 -15.18
N PRO A 92 15.66 4.56 -15.18
CA PRO A 92 15.77 3.18 -15.63
C PRO A 92 14.80 2.26 -14.88
N ARG A 93 13.94 1.57 -15.64
CA ARG A 93 13.02 0.57 -15.08
C ARG A 93 13.81 -0.60 -14.50
N ALA A 94 13.50 -0.96 -13.26
CA ALA A 94 13.95 -2.16 -12.60
C ALA A 94 12.79 -3.13 -12.39
N GLU A 95 13.12 -4.41 -12.32
CA GLU A 95 12.21 -5.49 -11.99
C GLU A 95 12.85 -6.44 -10.98
N LEU A 96 12.07 -6.90 -10.01
CA LEU A 96 12.49 -7.87 -9.00
C LEU A 96 11.31 -8.81 -8.69
N VAL A 97 11.53 -10.12 -8.77
CA VAL A 97 10.61 -11.08 -8.17
C VAL A 97 11.02 -11.29 -6.72
N SER A 98 10.15 -10.95 -5.79
CA SER A 98 10.43 -11.11 -4.36
C SER A 98 9.17 -11.41 -3.57
N VAL A 99 9.37 -12.23 -2.54
CA VAL A 99 8.39 -12.48 -1.48
C VAL A 99 8.31 -11.26 -0.58
N LEU A 100 7.09 -10.89 -0.20
CA LEU A 100 6.79 -9.99 0.90
C LEU A 100 6.03 -10.80 1.95
N GLU A 101 6.50 -10.78 3.18
CA GLU A 101 5.91 -11.52 4.31
C GLU A 101 5.67 -10.59 5.49
N CYS A 102 4.50 -10.71 6.13
CA CYS A 102 4.21 -10.02 7.37
C CYS A 102 5.01 -10.66 8.51
N ALA A 103 5.66 -9.84 9.35
CA ALA A 103 6.28 -10.33 10.59
C ALA A 103 5.29 -11.04 11.55
N GLY A 104 3.98 -10.85 11.34
CA GLY A 104 2.93 -11.54 12.07
C GLY A 104 2.49 -12.87 11.47
N ASN A 105 3.05 -13.32 10.34
CA ASN A 105 2.67 -14.59 9.73
C ASN A 105 2.86 -15.75 10.72
N GLY A 106 1.84 -16.59 10.84
CA GLY A 106 1.78 -17.69 11.81
C GLY A 106 1.43 -17.29 13.24
N ARG A 107 1.09 -16.03 13.53
CA ARG A 107 0.78 -15.57 14.90
C ARG A 107 -0.31 -16.40 15.60
N ALA A 108 -1.32 -16.86 14.86
CA ALA A 108 -2.42 -17.68 15.41
C ALA A 108 -1.95 -18.99 16.08
N PHE A 109 -0.75 -19.46 15.74
CA PHE A 109 -0.20 -20.73 16.22
C PHE A 109 0.64 -20.61 17.49
N PHE A 110 0.92 -19.39 17.99
CA PHE A 110 1.69 -19.20 19.22
C PHE A 110 0.97 -19.77 20.44
N ARG A 111 1.74 -20.37 21.36
CA ARG A 111 1.26 -20.88 22.66
C ARG A 111 2.22 -20.40 23.77
N PRO A 112 1.76 -19.58 24.74
CA PRO A 112 0.42 -19.00 24.85
C PRO A 112 0.13 -18.01 23.70
N THR A 113 -1.15 -17.71 23.48
CA THR A 113 -1.56 -16.71 22.48
C THR A 113 -0.95 -15.35 22.79
N VAL A 114 -0.50 -14.65 21.74
CA VAL A 114 0.12 -13.31 21.85
C VAL A 114 -0.76 -12.25 21.16
N ALA A 115 -0.61 -11.00 21.60
CA ALA A 115 -1.39 -9.88 21.09
C ALA A 115 -1.15 -9.57 19.60
N GLY A 116 -2.15 -8.98 18.96
CA GLY A 116 -2.14 -8.56 17.56
C GLY A 116 -3.10 -9.36 16.68
N LEU A 117 -3.17 -9.03 15.38
CA LEU A 117 -3.96 -9.79 14.40
C LEU A 117 -3.49 -11.24 14.33
N GLN A 118 -4.42 -12.17 14.44
CA GLN A 118 -4.16 -13.60 14.45
C GLN A 118 -4.09 -14.12 13.01
N TRP A 119 -2.96 -13.82 12.35
CA TRP A 119 -2.63 -14.34 11.03
C TRP A 119 -2.35 -15.84 11.10
N GLU A 120 -2.85 -16.59 10.12
CA GLU A 120 -2.47 -17.99 9.91
C GLU A 120 -1.30 -18.04 8.94
N TYR A 121 -1.42 -18.70 7.79
CA TYR A 121 -0.30 -18.97 6.88
C TYR A 121 -0.24 -18.01 5.68
N GLY A 122 -1.30 -17.25 5.43
CA GLY A 122 -1.48 -16.50 4.20
C GLY A 122 -1.05 -15.04 4.22
N SER A 123 -0.31 -14.58 5.25
CA SER A 123 0.17 -13.19 5.31
C SER A 123 1.54 -13.03 4.63
N VAL A 124 1.64 -13.65 3.45
CA VAL A 124 2.83 -13.71 2.60
C VAL A 124 2.39 -13.85 1.15
N GLY A 125 3.15 -13.26 0.23
CA GLY A 125 2.91 -13.37 -1.20
C GLY A 125 4.17 -13.10 -2.00
N ASN A 126 4.30 -13.74 -3.17
CA ASN A 126 5.42 -13.55 -4.08
C ASN A 126 4.97 -12.76 -5.31
N ALA A 127 5.61 -11.64 -5.59
CA ALA A 127 5.22 -10.77 -6.69
C ALA A 127 6.40 -10.36 -7.56
N ARG A 128 6.09 -10.02 -8.82
CA ARG A 128 7.00 -9.32 -9.73
C ARG A 128 6.80 -7.82 -9.53
N TRP A 129 7.74 -7.21 -8.83
CA TRP A 129 7.77 -5.78 -8.53
C TRP A 129 8.48 -5.04 -9.66
N THR A 130 7.88 -3.95 -10.14
CA THR A 130 8.48 -3.08 -11.16
C THR A 130 8.51 -1.66 -10.67
N GLY A 131 9.58 -0.93 -10.93
CA GLY A 131 9.71 0.46 -10.51
C GLY A 131 11.08 1.03 -10.77
N VAL A 132 11.50 1.97 -9.93
CA VAL A 132 12.81 2.62 -9.96
C VAL A 132 13.67 2.08 -8.82
N ARG A 133 14.97 1.88 -9.05
CA ARG A 133 15.87 1.52 -7.95
C ARG A 133 16.02 2.71 -7.02
N LEU A 134 15.83 2.49 -5.71
CA LEU A 134 16.00 3.53 -4.69
C LEU A 134 17.36 4.23 -4.80
N VAL A 135 18.43 3.47 -5.05
CA VAL A 135 19.79 4.02 -5.21
C VAL A 135 19.91 5.04 -6.33
N ASP A 136 19.16 4.91 -7.43
CA ASP A 136 19.23 5.84 -8.55
C ASP A 136 18.57 7.18 -8.17
N VAL A 137 17.47 7.13 -7.42
CA VAL A 137 16.79 8.32 -6.87
C VAL A 137 17.69 9.03 -5.86
N LEU A 138 18.29 8.29 -4.92
CA LEU A 138 19.20 8.85 -3.91
C LEU A 138 20.45 9.45 -4.55
N LYS A 139 21.02 8.80 -5.57
CA LYS A 139 22.15 9.35 -6.33
C LYS A 139 21.78 10.65 -7.05
N LYS A 140 20.57 10.75 -7.61
CA LYS A 140 20.08 11.99 -8.24
C LYS A 140 19.95 13.12 -7.21
N ALA A 141 19.54 12.82 -5.97
CA ALA A 141 19.49 13.80 -4.88
C ALA A 141 20.89 14.15 -4.32
N GLY A 142 21.90 13.33 -4.62
CA GLY A 142 23.25 13.46 -4.09
C GLY A 142 23.31 13.16 -2.59
N TYR A 143 22.87 11.96 -2.17
CA TYR A 143 23.00 11.53 -0.77
C TYR A 143 24.46 11.62 -0.29
N GLN A 144 24.66 12.09 0.95
CA GLN A 144 26.00 12.28 1.50
C GLN A 144 26.54 11.02 2.16
N ALA A 145 27.87 10.91 2.27
CA ALA A 145 28.54 9.81 2.94
C ALA A 145 28.26 9.75 4.46
N SER A 146 27.83 10.86 5.06
CA SER A 146 27.37 10.96 6.45
C SER A 146 26.01 10.29 6.69
N ALA A 147 25.20 10.10 5.64
CA ALA A 147 23.87 9.48 5.75
C ALA A 147 23.96 8.04 6.25
N ARG A 148 23.09 7.67 7.18
CA ARG A 148 23.10 6.34 7.84
C ARG A 148 21.92 5.48 7.44
N GLU A 149 20.74 6.07 7.38
CA GLU A 149 19.49 5.37 7.10
C GLU A 149 18.65 6.17 6.12
N VAL A 150 17.79 5.47 5.39
CA VAL A 150 16.74 6.06 4.56
C VAL A 150 15.42 5.83 5.27
N LEU A 151 14.75 6.92 5.63
CA LEU A 151 13.41 6.88 6.21
C LEU A 151 12.36 6.97 5.10
N PHE A 152 11.32 6.15 5.21
CA PHE A 152 10.15 6.15 4.33
C PHE A 152 8.94 6.58 5.13
N ASN A 153 8.25 7.61 4.65
CA ASN A 153 6.97 8.06 5.19
C ASN A 153 5.90 7.94 4.11
N GLY A 154 4.79 7.29 4.46
CA GLY A 154 3.65 7.09 3.58
C GLY A 154 2.75 8.33 3.47
N ALA A 155 1.63 8.15 2.76
CA ALA A 155 0.57 9.16 2.70
C ALA A 155 -0.55 8.87 3.72
N ASP A 156 -0.45 7.77 4.45
CA ASP A 156 -1.39 7.39 5.49
C ASP A 156 -1.28 8.32 6.70
N VAL A 157 -2.39 8.45 7.44
CA VAL A 157 -2.49 9.39 8.55
C VAL A 157 -2.79 8.60 9.83
N PRO A 158 -2.00 8.79 10.90
CA PRO A 158 -2.24 8.12 12.17
C PRO A 158 -3.64 8.42 12.72
N ILE A 159 -4.21 7.43 13.41
CA ILE A 159 -5.51 7.57 14.10
C ILE A 159 -5.25 7.99 15.55
N GLU A 160 -5.90 9.07 15.98
CA GLU A 160 -5.80 9.60 17.35
C GLU A 160 -4.35 9.86 17.79
N THR A 161 -3.87 9.14 18.81
CA THR A 161 -2.54 9.27 19.41
C THR A 161 -1.52 8.29 18.83
N MET A 162 -1.90 7.55 17.78
CA MET A 162 -0.99 6.63 17.11
C MET A 162 0.21 7.39 16.53
N PRO A 163 1.44 6.88 16.67
CA PRO A 163 2.60 7.47 16.00
C PRO A 163 2.50 7.28 14.48
N ASP A 164 3.14 8.18 13.75
CA ASP A 164 3.24 8.11 12.29
C ASP A 164 3.90 6.81 11.82
N PHE A 165 3.44 6.26 10.69
CA PHE A 165 3.96 4.99 10.18
C PHE A 165 5.22 5.22 9.33
N ILE A 166 6.34 5.41 10.02
CA ILE A 166 7.65 5.62 9.41
C ILE A 166 8.53 4.39 9.60
N ARG A 167 9.20 3.96 8.52
CA ARG A 167 10.17 2.85 8.55
C ARG A 167 11.50 3.29 7.97
N ALA A 168 12.58 2.67 8.42
CA ALA A 168 13.93 2.96 7.94
C ALA A 168 14.64 1.69 7.47
N ILE A 169 15.57 1.87 6.53
CA ILE A 169 16.58 0.87 6.18
C ILE A 169 17.98 1.50 6.26
N PRO A 170 19.02 0.74 6.65
CA PRO A 170 20.40 1.21 6.57
C PRO A 170 20.80 1.52 5.12
N LEU A 171 21.68 2.52 4.96
CA LEU A 171 22.25 2.90 3.67
C LEU A 171 23.54 2.10 3.35
N ALA A 172 24.10 1.40 4.34
CA ALA A 172 25.24 0.47 4.26
C ALA A 172 25.08 -0.68 5.25
#